data_AF-A0A497K169-F1
#
_entry.id   AF-A0A497K169-F1
#
_cell.length_a   1.000
_cell.length_b   1.000
_cell.length_c   1.000
_cell.angle_alpha   90.00
_cell.angle_beta   90.00
_cell.angle_gamma   90.00
#
_symmetry.space_group_name_H-M   'P 1'
#
loop_
_entity.id
_entity.type
_entity.pdbx_description
1 polymer ?
#
loop_
_entity_poly.entity_id
_entity_poly.type
_entity_poly.pdbx_seq_one_letter_code
_entity_poly.pdbx_strand_id
1 'polypeptide(L)'
;MRVKAAPGPTPGPIPGMPELDKPGIYVWGDAQDHWHITVYASPDWPNSRKFEVTVEATGKLSLLSVSSGAPQPSSAATKIIWRGTVPPGTWYDICFDVQGTYMQLALYLDTDGDGIPMPKRRVDRKKIVYIRGCKTNPPNNPFVVIAPRGMSMVLPSQNFYIGYCISGIFPRCTVVKWLIEEREVEAGCR
;
A
#
# COMPACT_ATOMS: atom_id res chain seq x y z
N MET A 1 -14.76 -2.77 18.64
CA MET A 1 -13.74 -3.81 18.35
C MET A 1 -12.38 -3.24 18.74
N ARG A 2 -11.64 -3.90 19.65
CA ARG A 2 -10.28 -3.49 20.00
C ARG A 2 -9.33 -4.12 18.97
N VAL A 3 -8.58 -3.27 18.27
CA VAL A 3 -7.49 -3.68 17.36
C VAL A 3 -6.48 -4.47 18.19
N LYS A 4 -6.10 -5.66 17.74
CA LYS A 4 -5.12 -6.50 18.42
C LYS A 4 -3.73 -5.97 18.04
N ALA A 5 -2.93 -5.57 19.02
CA ALA A 5 -1.54 -5.19 18.79
C ALA A 5 -0.75 -6.41 18.31
N ALA A 6 -0.03 -6.27 17.20
CA ALA A 6 0.98 -7.23 16.77
C ALA A 6 2.22 -7.13 17.68
N PRO A 7 3.07 -8.18 17.76
CA PRO A 7 4.27 -8.18 18.61
C PRO A 7 5.17 -6.97 18.35
N GLY A 8 5.85 -6.51 19.41
CA GLY A 8 6.74 -5.33 19.43
C GLY A 8 7.98 -5.44 18.53
N PRO A 9 8.88 -4.44 18.58
CA PRO A 9 9.91 -4.19 17.56
C PRO A 9 11.09 -5.14 17.73
N THR A 10 10.91 -6.38 17.31
CA THR A 10 12.00 -7.23 16.85
C THR A 10 11.66 -7.49 15.38
N PRO A 11 12.37 -6.91 14.39
CA PRO A 11 11.96 -6.97 13.00
C PRO A 11 12.24 -8.37 12.44
N GLY A 12 11.41 -9.33 12.82
CA GLY A 12 11.19 -10.53 12.04
C GLY A 12 10.20 -10.19 10.92
N PRO A 13 10.40 -10.71 9.71
CA PRO A 13 9.45 -10.48 8.64
C PRO A 13 8.08 -11.07 9.02
N ILE A 14 6.99 -10.32 8.75
CA ILE A 14 5.65 -10.89 8.79
C ILE A 14 5.61 -12.00 7.73
N PRO A 15 5.04 -13.19 8.00
CA PRO A 15 4.95 -14.24 6.98
C PRO A 15 4.31 -13.73 5.68
N GLY A 16 5.00 -13.90 4.55
CA GLY A 16 4.58 -13.38 3.24
C GLY A 16 5.04 -11.95 2.93
N MET A 17 5.61 -11.23 3.90
CA MET A 17 6.14 -9.89 3.69
C MET A 17 7.29 -9.91 2.67
N PRO A 18 7.26 -9.05 1.64
CA PRO A 18 8.39 -8.93 0.73
C PRO A 18 9.63 -8.42 1.46
N GLU A 19 10.81 -8.73 0.93
CA GLU A 19 12.05 -8.16 1.42
C GLU A 19 12.03 -6.63 1.31
N LEU A 20 12.29 -5.95 2.43
CA LEU A 20 12.34 -4.49 2.54
C LEU A 20 13.73 -3.97 2.17
N ASP A 21 14.06 -4.09 0.88
CA ASP A 21 15.37 -3.76 0.32
C ASP A 21 15.55 -2.28 -0.06
N LYS A 22 14.47 -1.51 -0.15
CA LYS A 22 14.48 -0.11 -0.58
C LYS A 22 13.49 0.73 0.23
N PRO A 23 13.86 1.95 0.65
CA PRO A 23 12.90 2.84 1.30
C PRO A 23 11.68 3.07 0.38
N GLY A 24 10.48 3.01 0.96
CA GLY A 24 9.25 3.10 0.20
C GLY A 24 8.05 2.50 0.92
N ILE A 25 7.00 2.23 0.14
CA ILE A 25 5.72 1.70 0.60
C ILE A 25 5.44 0.42 -0.17
N TYR A 26 5.34 -0.69 0.56
CA TYR A 26 5.10 -2.02 0.02
C TYR A 26 3.63 -2.38 0.20
N VAL A 27 2.99 -2.85 -0.87
CA VAL A 27 1.61 -3.33 -0.88
C VAL A 27 1.61 -4.80 -1.21
N TRP A 28 1.17 -5.64 -0.28
CA TRP A 28 1.30 -7.10 -0.41
C TRP A 28 0.15 -7.81 0.31
N GLY A 29 0.14 -9.14 0.28
CA GLY A 29 -0.83 -9.95 1.01
C GLY A 29 -0.21 -11.16 1.68
N ASP A 30 -0.83 -11.58 2.78
CA ASP A 30 -0.40 -12.73 3.56
C ASP A 30 -1.08 -14.03 3.09
N ALA A 31 -0.79 -15.13 3.78
CA ALA A 31 -1.38 -16.44 3.49
C ALA A 31 -2.88 -16.54 3.81
N GLN A 32 -3.43 -15.55 4.52
CA GLN A 32 -4.86 -15.43 4.85
C GLN A 32 -5.60 -14.50 3.87
N ASP A 33 -4.92 -14.01 2.83
CA ASP A 33 -5.45 -13.08 1.85
C ASP A 33 -5.81 -11.69 2.41
N HIS A 34 -5.19 -11.31 3.52
CA HIS A 34 -5.30 -9.96 4.06
C HIS A 34 -4.38 -9.00 3.31
N TRP A 35 -4.85 -7.77 3.08
CA TRP A 35 -4.02 -6.73 2.49
C TRP A 35 -3.10 -6.12 3.53
N HIS A 36 -1.84 -5.93 3.16
CA HIS A 36 -0.84 -5.25 3.95
C HIS A 36 -0.29 -4.03 3.22
N ILE A 37 -0.09 -2.93 3.97
CA ILE A 37 0.67 -1.77 3.53
C ILE A 37 1.78 -1.50 4.54
N THR A 38 3.01 -1.73 4.11
CA THR A 38 4.21 -1.53 4.92
C THR A 38 4.95 -0.27 4.46
N VAL A 39 5.21 0.66 5.37
CA VAL A 39 6.07 1.83 5.14
C VAL A 39 7.44 1.52 5.70
N TYR A 40 8.47 1.54 4.87
CA TYR A 40 9.85 1.25 5.26
C TYR A 40 10.75 2.47 5.09
N ALA A 41 11.54 2.76 6.14
CA ALA A 41 12.51 3.83 6.17
C ALA A 41 13.94 3.30 6.06
N SER A 42 14.74 3.94 5.20
CA SER A 42 16.16 3.62 5.08
C SER A 42 16.89 3.85 6.41
N PRO A 43 17.82 2.97 6.79
CA PRO A 43 18.70 3.19 7.95
C PRO A 43 19.65 4.38 7.75
N ASP A 44 19.94 4.77 6.50
CA ASP A 44 20.86 5.86 6.16
C ASP A 44 20.22 7.24 6.26
N TRP A 45 18.91 7.31 6.54
CA TRP A 45 18.22 8.59 6.71
C TRP A 45 18.62 9.26 8.03
N PRO A 46 18.95 10.56 8.01
CA PRO A 46 19.40 11.26 9.22
C PRO A 46 18.27 11.50 10.22
N ASN A 47 17.01 11.50 9.77
CA ASN A 47 15.84 11.83 10.57
C ASN A 47 14.63 10.98 10.13
N SER A 48 13.63 10.90 11.00
CA SER A 48 12.34 10.28 10.68
C SER A 48 11.66 10.97 9.49
N ARG A 49 11.01 10.18 8.64
CA ARG A 49 10.32 10.68 7.43
C ARG A 49 8.82 10.65 7.57
N LYS A 50 8.15 11.67 7.06
CA LYS A 50 6.69 11.70 7.05
C LYS A 50 6.14 10.80 5.95
N PHE A 51 5.02 10.15 6.24
CA PHE A 51 4.28 9.37 5.26
C PHE A 51 2.79 9.68 5.32
N GLU A 52 2.11 9.39 4.21
CA GLU A 52 0.66 9.44 4.07
C GLU A 52 0.19 8.28 3.21
N VAL A 53 -0.67 7.44 3.79
CA VAL A 53 -1.32 6.31 3.14
C VAL A 53 -2.82 6.56 3.19
N THR A 54 -3.47 6.55 2.03
CA THR A 54 -4.93 6.56 1.93
C THR A 54 -5.40 5.34 1.15
N VAL A 55 -6.32 4.59 1.75
CA VAL A 55 -7.08 3.51 1.13
C VAL A 55 -8.52 3.96 1.04
N GLU A 56 -9.10 3.93 -0.16
CA GLU A 56 -10.51 4.22 -0.37
C GLU A 56 -11.13 3.08 -1.18
N ALA A 57 -12.28 2.55 -0.76
CA ALA A 57 -12.90 1.40 -1.42
C ALA A 57 -14.39 1.66 -1.73
N THR A 58 -14.92 0.96 -2.73
CA THR A 58 -16.37 0.94 -2.99
C THR A 58 -17.15 0.12 -1.97
N GLY A 59 -16.46 -0.78 -1.27
CA GLY A 59 -17.00 -1.64 -0.23
C GLY A 59 -16.44 -1.32 1.16
N LYS A 60 -16.82 -2.15 2.14
CA LYS A 60 -16.40 -1.95 3.53
C LYS A 60 -14.91 -2.27 3.69
N LEU A 61 -14.18 -1.38 4.36
CA LEU A 61 -12.82 -1.61 4.86
C LEU A 61 -12.85 -2.04 6.32
N SER A 62 -12.05 -3.05 6.66
CA SER A 62 -11.86 -3.50 8.04
C SER A 62 -10.38 -3.44 8.38
N LEU A 63 -9.98 -2.52 9.26
CA LEU A 63 -8.61 -2.49 9.80
C LEU A 63 -8.46 -3.62 10.82
N LEU A 64 -7.57 -4.57 10.53
CA LEU A 64 -7.37 -5.79 11.33
C LEU A 64 -6.27 -5.60 12.38
N SER A 65 -5.13 -5.04 11.97
CA SER A 65 -4.00 -4.79 12.86
C SER A 65 -3.17 -3.59 12.39
N VAL A 66 -2.36 -3.08 13.33
CA VAL A 66 -1.40 -2.00 13.14
C VAL A 66 -0.14 -2.41 13.91
N SER A 67 1.05 -2.22 13.33
CA SER A 67 2.31 -2.49 14.01
C SER A 67 2.41 -1.73 15.35
N SER A 68 3.02 -2.36 16.34
CA SER A 68 3.29 -1.71 17.62
C SER A 68 4.19 -0.48 17.43
N GLY A 69 3.86 0.63 18.09
CA GLY A 69 4.60 1.89 17.99
C GLY A 69 4.35 2.69 16.71
N ALA A 70 3.56 2.18 15.76
CA ALA A 70 3.16 2.92 14.58
C ALA A 70 2.11 4.00 14.91
N PRO A 71 2.05 5.10 14.13
CA PRO A 71 0.94 6.05 14.20
C PRO A 71 -0.41 5.34 14.00
N GLN A 72 -1.45 5.73 14.75
CA GLN A 72 -2.76 5.09 14.60
C GLN A 72 -3.47 5.59 13.33
N PRO A 73 -3.97 4.70 12.45
CA PRO A 73 -4.82 5.10 11.33
C PRO A 73 -6.18 5.64 11.78
N SER A 74 -6.70 6.62 11.04
CA SER A 74 -8.13 6.94 11.06
C SER A 74 -8.84 6.00 10.10
N SER A 75 -9.87 5.29 10.59
CA SER A 75 -10.67 4.37 9.78
C SER A 75 -12.14 4.75 9.81
N ALA A 76 -12.74 4.72 8.62
CA ALA A 76 -14.17 4.85 8.37
C ALA A 76 -14.62 3.65 7.50
N ALA A 77 -15.93 3.50 7.29
CA ALA A 77 -16.50 2.34 6.61
C ALA A 77 -15.85 2.04 5.25
N THR A 78 -15.50 3.06 4.47
CA THR A 78 -14.95 2.92 3.11
C THR A 78 -13.58 3.58 2.93
N LYS A 79 -12.97 4.07 4.02
CA LYS A 79 -11.73 4.83 3.95
C LYS A 79 -10.80 4.58 5.13
N ILE A 80 -9.53 4.34 4.86
CA ILE A 80 -8.46 4.35 5.85
C ILE A 80 -7.49 5.47 5.49
N ILE A 81 -7.14 6.31 6.46
CA ILE A 81 -6.12 7.34 6.34
C ILE A 81 -5.09 7.09 7.42
N TRP A 82 -3.85 6.84 7.02
CA TRP A 82 -2.75 6.57 7.92
C TRP A 82 -1.60 7.55 7.64
N ARG A 83 -1.27 8.36 8.64
CA ARG A 83 -0.28 9.45 8.54
C ARG A 83 0.60 9.45 9.77
N GLY A 84 1.85 9.84 9.59
CA GLY A 84 2.76 10.09 10.69
C GLY A 84 4.20 10.13 10.22
N THR A 85 5.12 9.77 11.11
CA THR A 85 6.55 9.68 10.82
C THR A 85 7.05 8.26 11.06
N VAL A 86 8.00 7.81 10.22
CA VAL A 86 8.70 6.54 10.37
C VAL A 86 10.18 6.81 10.71
N PRO A 87 10.72 6.27 11.82
CA PRO A 87 12.13 6.44 12.18
C PRO A 87 13.09 5.74 11.20
N PRO A 88 14.35 6.21 11.05
CA PRO A 88 15.35 5.52 10.26
C PRO A 88 15.53 4.05 10.65
N GLY A 89 15.74 3.18 9.67
CA GLY A 89 15.98 1.75 9.87
C GLY A 89 14.78 0.96 10.40
N THR A 90 13.59 1.59 10.42
CA THR A 90 12.35 0.99 10.95
C THR A 90 11.32 0.84 9.84
N TRP A 91 10.35 -0.04 10.04
CA TRP A 91 9.15 -0.14 9.24
C TRP A 91 7.90 -0.18 10.13
N TYR A 92 6.78 0.26 9.56
CA TYR A 92 5.45 0.09 10.14
C TYR A 92 4.53 -0.55 9.13
N ASP A 93 3.54 -1.30 9.60
CA ASP A 93 2.56 -2.00 8.77
C ASP A 93 1.13 -1.78 9.27
N ILE A 94 0.20 -1.79 8.32
CA ILE A 94 -1.24 -1.94 8.58
C ILE A 94 -1.76 -3.14 7.80
N CYS A 95 -2.63 -3.91 8.44
CA CYS A 95 -3.31 -5.06 7.85
C CYS A 95 -4.81 -4.77 7.78
N PHE A 96 -5.45 -5.01 6.64
CA PHE A 96 -6.87 -4.74 6.44
C PHE A 96 -7.53 -5.65 5.41
N ASP A 97 -8.86 -5.74 5.48
CA ASP A 97 -9.71 -6.41 4.50
C ASP A 97 -10.56 -5.43 3.70
N VAL A 98 -10.92 -5.83 2.49
CA VAL A 98 -11.83 -5.10 1.58
C VAL A 98 -13.02 -5.98 1.20
N GLN A 99 -14.21 -5.62 1.65
CA GLN A 99 -15.48 -6.25 1.21
C GLN A 99 -16.04 -5.50 0.00
N GLY A 100 -15.29 -5.49 -1.10
CA GLY A 100 -15.66 -4.82 -2.33
C GLY A 100 -14.70 -5.15 -3.47
N THR A 101 -15.13 -4.88 -4.70
CA THR A 101 -14.38 -5.23 -5.92
C THR A 101 -13.39 -4.17 -6.37
N TYR A 102 -13.32 -3.02 -5.68
CA TYR A 102 -12.62 -1.86 -6.19
C TYR A 102 -12.09 -0.97 -5.06
N MET A 103 -10.79 -0.68 -5.10
CA MET A 103 -10.14 0.27 -4.20
C MET A 103 -9.16 1.19 -4.93
N GLN A 104 -8.97 2.40 -4.37
CA GLN A 104 -7.93 3.35 -4.74
C GLN A 104 -6.91 3.46 -3.60
N LEU A 105 -5.65 3.51 -3.97
CA LEU A 105 -4.51 3.70 -3.08
C LEU A 105 -3.77 4.98 -3.47
N ALA A 106 -3.53 5.85 -2.49
CA ALA A 106 -2.65 7.01 -2.60
C ALA A 106 -1.58 6.93 -1.51
N LEU A 107 -0.32 6.71 -1.92
CA LEU A 107 0.75 6.27 -1.04
C LEU A 107 1.97 7.19 -1.14
N TYR A 108 2.27 7.95 -0.10
CA TYR A 108 3.30 8.99 -0.15
C TYR A 108 4.27 8.86 1.02
N LEU A 109 5.55 9.07 0.73
CA LEU A 109 6.65 9.02 1.69
C LEU A 109 7.66 10.11 1.35
N ASP A 110 8.02 10.94 2.33
CA ASP A 110 9.09 11.92 2.24
C ASP A 110 10.41 11.14 2.05
N THR A 111 10.92 11.16 0.83
CA THR A 111 12.14 10.44 0.46
C THR A 111 13.34 11.36 0.30
N ASP A 112 13.12 12.68 0.18
CA ASP A 112 14.18 13.62 -0.17
C ASP A 112 14.70 14.44 1.01
N GLY A 113 13.95 14.63 2.10
CA GLY A 113 14.39 15.66 3.03
C GLY A 113 13.31 16.52 3.61
N ASP A 114 12.35 16.88 2.78
CA ASP A 114 11.75 18.21 2.87
C ASP A 114 10.55 18.28 3.81
N GLY A 115 10.19 17.15 4.43
CA GLY A 115 9.08 17.04 5.36
C GLY A 115 7.71 17.06 4.68
N ILE A 116 7.64 16.91 3.35
CA ILE A 116 6.42 16.74 2.56
C ILE A 116 6.35 15.29 2.08
N PRO A 117 5.35 14.49 2.52
CA PRO A 117 5.23 13.10 2.10
C PRO A 117 5.15 12.90 0.59
N MET A 118 4.48 13.79 -0.13
CA MET A 118 4.21 13.62 -1.56
C MET A 118 5.41 14.09 -2.40
N PRO A 119 6.09 13.20 -3.15
CA PRO A 119 7.17 13.62 -4.03
C PRO A 119 6.72 14.71 -5.02
N LYS A 120 7.56 15.75 -5.14
CA LYS A 120 7.30 16.93 -5.97
C LYS A 120 7.00 16.56 -7.42
N ARG A 121 7.86 15.74 -8.01
CA ARG A 121 7.72 15.27 -9.38
C ARG A 121 6.70 14.13 -9.42
N ARG A 122 5.66 14.32 -10.23
CA ARG A 122 4.60 13.30 -10.42
C ARG A 122 5.15 11.93 -10.82
N VAL A 123 6.19 11.90 -11.65
CA VAL A 123 6.83 10.66 -12.12
C VAL A 123 7.51 9.85 -11.02
N ASP A 124 7.89 10.48 -9.90
CA ASP A 124 8.60 9.84 -8.80
C ASP A 124 7.65 9.26 -7.75
N ARG A 125 6.40 9.74 -7.70
CA ARG A 125 5.37 9.29 -6.74
C ARG A 125 5.10 7.79 -6.80
N LYS A 126 5.19 7.18 -7.99
CA LYS A 126 4.99 5.73 -8.15
C LYS A 126 6.24 4.89 -7.89
N LYS A 127 7.43 5.48 -7.99
CA LYS A 127 8.72 4.77 -7.87
C LYS A 127 9.00 4.31 -6.44
N ILE A 128 8.34 4.95 -5.48
CA ILE A 128 8.42 4.63 -4.05
C ILE A 128 7.40 3.58 -3.61
N VAL A 129 6.58 3.06 -4.52
CA VAL A 129 5.55 2.05 -4.22
C VAL A 129 5.92 0.73 -4.86
N TYR A 130 5.93 -0.34 -4.07
CA TYR A 130 6.32 -1.69 -4.50
C TYR A 130 5.16 -2.66 -4.27
N ILE A 131 4.76 -3.41 -5.28
CA ILE A 131 3.56 -4.26 -5.23
C ILE A 131 3.95 -5.74 -5.28
N ARG A 132 3.37 -6.51 -4.37
CA ARG A 132 3.57 -7.96 -4.18
C ARG A 132 5.07 -8.32 -4.00
N GLY A 133 5.38 -9.61 -4.09
CA GLY A 133 6.76 -10.12 -4.00
C GLY A 133 7.66 -9.60 -5.12
N CYS A 134 7.10 -9.33 -6.31
CA CYS A 134 7.83 -8.81 -7.46
C CYS A 134 8.25 -7.34 -7.31
N LYS A 135 7.72 -6.63 -6.30
CA LYS A 135 8.01 -5.21 -6.03
C LYS A 135 7.78 -4.31 -7.26
N THR A 136 6.82 -4.67 -8.10
CA THR A 136 6.49 -3.93 -9.32
C THR A 136 5.88 -2.58 -8.95
N ASN A 137 6.31 -1.50 -9.59
CA ASN A 137 5.71 -0.19 -9.36
C ASN A 137 4.30 -0.11 -9.98
N PRO A 138 3.33 0.57 -9.34
CA PRO A 138 2.03 0.82 -9.95
C PRO A 138 2.16 1.68 -11.21
N PRO A 139 1.17 1.67 -12.11
CA PRO A 139 1.20 2.49 -13.32
C PRO A 139 1.21 4.00 -13.01
N ASN A 140 0.61 4.41 -11.89
CA ASN A 140 0.56 5.79 -11.39
C ASN A 140 0.49 5.82 -9.85
N ASN A 141 0.45 7.00 -9.25
CA ASN A 141 0.10 7.18 -7.85
C ASN A 141 -0.61 8.53 -7.67
N PRO A 142 -1.91 8.56 -7.31
CA PRO A 142 -2.76 7.43 -6.90
C PRO A 142 -2.98 6.38 -7.99
N PHE A 143 -3.26 5.15 -7.58
CA PHE A 143 -3.62 4.02 -8.44
C PHE A 143 -4.81 3.26 -7.89
N VAL A 144 -5.38 2.39 -8.69
CA VAL A 144 -6.52 1.57 -8.31
C VAL A 144 -6.23 0.09 -8.46
N VAL A 145 -6.90 -0.71 -7.63
CA VAL A 145 -6.87 -2.16 -7.62
C VAL A 145 -8.31 -2.65 -7.78
N ILE A 146 -8.55 -3.48 -8.79
CA ILE A 146 -9.89 -3.95 -9.16
C ILE A 146 -9.88 -5.47 -9.22
N ALA A 147 -10.89 -6.09 -8.59
CA ALA A 147 -11.07 -7.53 -8.63
C ALA A 147 -11.18 -8.05 -10.08
N PRO A 148 -10.68 -9.25 -10.36
CA PRO A 148 -10.91 -9.92 -11.64
C PRO A 148 -12.40 -10.09 -11.93
N ARG A 149 -12.74 -10.29 -13.21
CA ARG A 149 -14.13 -10.51 -13.63
C ARG A 149 -14.69 -11.75 -12.93
N GLY A 150 -15.89 -11.63 -12.34
CA GLY A 150 -16.57 -12.72 -11.63
C GLY A 150 -16.24 -12.79 -10.12
N MET A 151 -15.28 -12.01 -9.63
CA MET A 151 -14.98 -11.92 -8.21
C MET A 151 -15.85 -10.87 -7.52
N SER A 152 -16.23 -11.13 -6.27
CA SER A 152 -17.00 -10.21 -5.42
C SER A 152 -16.12 -9.33 -4.52
N MET A 153 -14.84 -9.68 -4.38
CA MET A 153 -13.87 -8.97 -3.55
C MET A 153 -12.50 -8.93 -4.24
N VAL A 154 -11.79 -7.83 -4.02
CA VAL A 154 -10.39 -7.68 -4.43
C VAL A 154 -9.47 -8.27 -3.35
N LEU A 155 -8.74 -9.32 -3.71
CA LEU A 155 -7.82 -10.04 -2.81
C LEU A 155 -6.38 -9.95 -3.32
N PRO A 156 -5.38 -9.95 -2.44
CA PRO A 156 -3.98 -9.80 -2.84
C PRO A 156 -3.40 -11.05 -3.55
N SER A 157 -3.96 -12.24 -3.34
CA SER A 157 -3.58 -13.46 -4.09
C SER A 157 -4.04 -13.48 -5.54
N GLN A 158 -5.06 -12.68 -5.89
CA GLN A 158 -5.66 -12.69 -7.22
C GLN A 158 -4.73 -12.06 -8.27
N ASN A 159 -4.89 -12.47 -9.53
CA ASN A 159 -4.43 -11.69 -10.68
C ASN A 159 -5.37 -10.48 -10.91
N PHE A 160 -5.43 -9.58 -9.92
CA PHE A 160 -6.27 -8.39 -9.96
C PHE A 160 -5.83 -7.42 -11.06
N TYR A 161 -6.73 -6.54 -11.47
CA TYR A 161 -6.34 -5.43 -12.31
C TYR A 161 -5.73 -4.31 -11.47
N ILE A 162 -4.66 -3.73 -11.98
CA ILE A 162 -4.05 -2.52 -11.46
C ILE A 162 -4.11 -1.40 -12.51
N GLY A 163 -4.47 -0.19 -12.10
CA GLY A 163 -4.70 0.90 -13.05
C GLY A 163 -4.67 2.27 -12.42
N TYR A 164 -5.12 3.27 -13.15
CA TYR A 164 -5.35 4.61 -12.61
C TYR A 164 -6.45 5.35 -13.37
N CYS A 165 -7.07 6.30 -12.69
CA CYS A 165 -8.08 7.17 -13.27
C CYS A 165 -7.44 8.12 -14.31
N ILE A 166 -7.96 8.12 -15.54
CA ILE A 166 -7.57 9.07 -16.60
C ILE A 166 -8.54 10.24 -16.73
N SER A 167 -9.77 10.10 -16.22
CA SER A 167 -10.80 11.14 -16.16
C SER A 167 -11.77 10.85 -15.03
N GLY A 168 -12.33 11.90 -14.41
CA GLY A 168 -13.20 11.79 -13.24
C GLY A 168 -12.44 11.46 -11.94
N ILE A 169 -13.20 11.19 -10.88
CA ILE A 169 -12.69 10.85 -9.55
C ILE A 169 -13.16 9.46 -9.14
N PHE A 170 -12.34 8.74 -8.36
CA PHE A 170 -12.76 7.49 -7.77
C PHE A 170 -14.04 7.69 -6.93
N PRO A 171 -15.00 6.75 -6.92
CA PRO A 171 -15.03 5.48 -7.67
C PRO A 171 -15.62 5.57 -9.09
N ARG A 172 -15.97 6.76 -9.58
CA ARG A 172 -16.69 6.98 -10.85
C ARG A 172 -15.78 7.39 -12.02
N CYS A 173 -14.50 7.06 -11.94
CA CYS A 173 -13.51 7.48 -12.93
C CYS A 173 -13.39 6.49 -14.10
N THR A 174 -12.97 6.99 -15.26
CA THR A 174 -12.50 6.13 -16.36
C THR A 174 -11.11 5.62 -16.04
N VAL A 175 -10.92 4.30 -16.13
CA VAL A 175 -9.66 3.65 -15.72
C VAL A 175 -8.97 3.05 -16.93
N VAL A 176 -7.66 3.31 -17.05
CA VAL A 176 -6.76 2.46 -17.81
C VAL A 176 -6.10 1.47 -16.85
N LYS A 177 -6.11 0.18 -17.19
CA LYS A 177 -5.71 -0.92 -16.29
C LYS A 177 -5.07 -2.08 -17.05
N TRP A 178 -4.28 -2.85 -16.30
CA TRP A 178 -3.58 -4.06 -16.74
C TRP A 178 -3.77 -5.14 -15.67
N LEU A 179 -3.60 -6.41 -16.04
CA LEU A 179 -3.49 -7.47 -15.04
C LEU A 179 -2.16 -7.32 -14.29
N ILE A 180 -2.14 -7.60 -12.99
CA ILE A 180 -0.92 -7.45 -12.19
C ILE A 180 0.16 -8.43 -12.66
N GLU A 181 -0.20 -9.67 -13.00
CA GLU A 181 0.77 -10.67 -13.47
C GLU A 181 1.40 -10.29 -14.82
N GLU A 182 0.64 -9.65 -15.73
CA GLU A 182 1.20 -9.12 -16.97
C GLU A 182 2.28 -8.07 -16.68
N ARG A 183 2.03 -7.17 -15.72
CA ARG A 183 3.00 -6.15 -15.32
C ARG A 183 4.21 -6.75 -14.61
N GLU A 184 4.02 -7.81 -13.83
CA GLU A 184 5.10 -8.53 -13.17
C GLU A 184 6.01 -9.21 -14.21
N VAL A 185 5.44 -9.82 -15.25
CA VAL A 185 6.19 -10.39 -16.38
C VAL A 185 6.94 -9.30 -17.16
N GLU A 186 6.30 -8.16 -17.47
CA GLU A 186 6.95 -7.01 -18.10
C GLU A 186 8.12 -6.44 -17.27
N ALA A 187 8.03 -6.54 -15.95
CA ALA A 187 9.08 -6.14 -15.02
C ALA A 187 10.20 -7.19 -14.87
N GLY A 188 10.08 -8.34 -15.54
CA GLY A 188 11.06 -9.43 -15.49
C GLY A 188 10.92 -10.37 -14.29
N CYS A 189 9.80 -10.32 -13.59
CA CYS A 189 9.50 -11.27 -12.52
C CYS A 189 9.08 -12.62 -13.14
N ARG A 190 9.63 -13.73 -12.62
CA ARG A 190 9.28 -15.11 -13.02
C ARG A 190 8.92 -15.92 -11.80
#